data_AF-A0A2E0A6D7-F1
#
_entry.id   AF-A0A2E0A6D7-F1
#
_cell.length_a   1.000
_cell.length_b   1.000
_cell.length_c   1.000
_cell.angle_alpha   90.00
_cell.angle_beta   90.00
_cell.angle_gamma   90.00
#
_symmetry.space_group_name_H-M   'P 1'
#
loop_
_entity.id
_entity.type
_entity.pdbx_description
1 polymer ?
#
loop_
_entity_poly.entity_id
_entity_poly.type
_entity_poly.pdbx_seq_one_letter_code
_entity_poly.pdbx_strand_id
1 'polypeptide(L)'
;MANNGFFILVRSLSDELVFDTLCALTGSSITHFQVTALKENDEQDVSVPTGENPLSCPAVEALLLFNSKWKPMLLHRLSESPARFGELKRLLAPISHKVLTEQLRELESDGLVEREVSDTSVVTVTYSLTDLGQSLRHVLDSLYEWGQENLLPQNDVTQQKRKP
;
A
#
# COMPACT_ATOMS: atom_id res chain seq x y z
N MET A 1 4.12 37.07 -3.80
CA MET A 1 2.85 36.80 -3.09
C MET A 1 2.74 35.31 -2.95
N ALA A 2 2.40 34.85 -1.74
CA ALA A 2 2.58 33.49 -1.26
C ALA A 2 1.83 32.44 -2.10
N ASN A 3 2.43 31.28 -2.28
CA ASN A 3 1.70 30.07 -1.92
C ASN A 3 2.64 28.96 -1.41
N ASN A 4 2.26 28.45 -0.24
CA ASN A 4 2.97 27.47 0.56
C ASN A 4 2.65 26.06 0.08
N GLY A 5 3.66 25.18 0.12
CA GLY A 5 3.47 23.76 -0.15
C GLY A 5 4.74 22.93 0.02
N PHE A 6 5.51 23.21 1.08
CA PHE A 6 6.68 22.42 1.47
C PHE A 6 6.20 21.21 2.29
N PHE A 7 6.18 20.02 1.69
CA PHE A 7 5.96 18.75 2.38
C PHE A 7 7.03 17.76 1.92
N ILE A 8 8.23 17.84 2.52
CA ILE A 8 9.19 16.73 2.50
C ILE A 8 8.85 15.83 3.69
N LEU A 9 8.31 14.65 3.41
CA LEU A 9 8.24 13.57 4.39
C LEU A 9 9.67 13.07 4.66
N VAL A 10 10.20 13.46 5.81
CA VAL A 10 11.34 12.80 6.44
C VAL A 10 10.82 11.64 7.28
N ARG A 11 11.07 10.41 6.81
CA ARG A 11 11.28 9.16 7.57
C ARG A 11 11.27 8.04 6.52
N SER A 12 12.20 7.13 6.44
CA SER A 12 12.90 6.42 7.50
C SER A 12 13.95 5.58 6.78
N LEU A 13 15.21 5.61 7.21
CA LEU A 13 16.09 4.45 7.14
C LEU A 13 17.31 4.76 7.99
N SER A 14 17.45 3.93 9.01
CA SER A 14 18.59 3.81 9.91
C SER A 14 19.85 3.56 9.10
N ASP A 15 20.81 4.48 9.16
CA ASP A 15 22.22 4.19 8.83
C ASP A 15 23.12 5.15 9.62
N GLU A 16 23.03 5.06 10.95
CA GLU A 16 23.94 5.73 11.88
C GLU A 16 25.28 4.96 12.03
N LEU A 17 25.48 3.88 11.27
CA LEU A 17 26.62 2.96 11.43
C LEU A 17 27.69 3.07 10.33
N VAL A 18 27.44 3.79 9.24
CA VAL A 18 28.44 3.94 8.16
C VAL A 18 29.43 5.07 8.46
N PHE A 19 29.00 6.11 9.18
CA PHE A 19 29.81 7.32 9.39
C PHE A 19 30.93 7.12 10.43
N ASP A 20 30.71 6.31 11.46
CA ASP A 20 31.69 6.11 12.54
C ASP A 20 32.89 5.26 12.12
N THR A 21 32.71 4.32 11.19
CA THR A 21 33.81 3.44 10.73
C THR A 21 34.79 4.19 9.82
N LEU A 22 34.34 5.24 9.13
CA LEU A 22 35.17 6.07 8.25
C LEU A 22 36.00 7.11 9.00
N CYS A 23 35.54 7.61 10.16
CA CYS A 23 36.30 8.57 10.98
C CYS A 23 37.55 7.96 11.63
N ALA A 24 37.57 6.66 11.93
CA ALA A 24 38.68 6.01 12.62
C ALA A 24 39.93 5.82 11.73
N LEU A 25 39.81 5.87 10.40
CA LEU A 25 40.91 5.56 9.47
C LEU A 25 41.66 6.78 8.93
N THR A 26 41.11 7.99 8.99
CA THR A 26 41.71 9.15 8.29
C THR A 26 42.17 10.29 9.20
N GLY A 27 41.88 10.24 10.51
CA GLY A 27 42.47 11.14 11.51
C GLY A 27 42.44 12.62 11.14
N SER A 28 41.42 13.09 10.42
CA SER A 28 41.33 14.48 9.94
C SER A 28 39.96 15.06 10.23
N SER A 29 39.94 16.13 11.01
CA SER A 29 38.76 16.96 11.28
C SER A 29 38.42 17.76 10.02
N ILE A 30 37.38 17.36 9.29
CA ILE A 30 36.88 18.13 8.14
C ILE A 30 35.58 18.80 8.56
N THR A 31 35.68 19.99 9.14
CA THR A 31 34.56 20.91 9.40
C THR A 31 34.38 21.92 8.26
N HIS A 32 34.42 21.48 7.00
CA HIS A 32 33.85 22.27 5.90
C HIS A 32 33.67 21.40 4.65
N PHE A 33 32.51 20.77 4.51
CA PHE A 33 32.11 20.15 3.26
C PHE A 33 31.40 21.22 2.43
N GLN A 34 32.14 21.96 1.61
CA GLN A 34 31.49 22.72 0.54
C GLN A 34 30.92 21.71 -0.44
N VAL A 35 29.60 21.50 -0.37
CA VAL A 35 28.82 20.87 -1.45
C VAL A 35 28.97 21.79 -2.65
N THR A 36 29.97 21.50 -3.49
CA THR A 36 30.11 22.14 -4.78
C THR A 36 29.00 21.57 -5.64
N ALA A 37 28.08 22.44 -6.06
CA ALA A 37 26.99 22.09 -6.96
C ALA A 37 27.55 21.27 -8.12
N LEU A 38 27.07 20.03 -8.25
CA LEU A 38 27.22 19.28 -9.49
C LEU A 38 26.47 20.11 -10.54
N LYS A 39 27.23 20.75 -11.44
CA LYS A 39 26.67 21.28 -12.67
C LYS A 39 26.11 20.09 -13.43
N GLU A 40 24.79 19.99 -13.48
CA GLU A 40 24.12 19.31 -14.58
C GLU A 40 24.55 20.00 -15.87
N ASN A 41 25.49 19.38 -16.56
CA ASN A 41 25.78 19.62 -17.96
C ASN A 41 26.05 18.25 -18.57
N ASP A 42 24.99 17.63 -19.06
CA ASP A 42 24.99 16.92 -20.34
C ASP A 42 23.53 16.93 -20.82
N GLU A 43 23.17 17.99 -21.54
CA GLU A 43 22.10 17.92 -22.54
C GLU A 43 22.50 16.88 -23.59
N GLN A 44 22.22 15.61 -23.31
CA GLN A 44 22.05 14.61 -24.36
C GLN A 44 20.57 14.57 -24.73
N ASP A 45 20.33 15.16 -25.89
CA ASP A 45 19.10 15.20 -26.66
C ASP A 45 18.54 13.79 -26.90
N VAL A 46 17.81 13.26 -25.91
CA VAL A 46 16.77 12.27 -26.14
C VAL A 46 15.50 13.06 -26.43
N SER A 47 15.17 13.16 -27.71
CA SER A 47 13.84 13.55 -28.17
C SER A 47 12.85 12.48 -27.71
N VAL A 48 12.37 12.61 -26.47
CA VAL A 48 11.23 11.82 -25.97
C VAL A 48 10.04 12.19 -26.86
N PRO A 49 9.45 11.25 -27.61
CA PRO A 49 8.29 11.56 -28.42
C PRO A 49 7.19 12.09 -27.50
N THR A 50 6.55 13.18 -27.91
CA THR A 50 5.45 13.77 -27.17
C THR A 50 4.35 12.73 -26.98
N GLY A 51 3.97 12.49 -25.73
CA GLY A 51 2.68 11.92 -25.37
C GLY A 51 2.76 10.61 -24.60
N GLU A 52 2.92 10.71 -23.28
CA GLU A 52 2.18 9.99 -22.24
C GLU A 52 3.00 10.05 -20.95
N ASN A 53 2.43 10.63 -19.89
CA ASN A 53 3.02 10.54 -18.55
C ASN A 53 3.05 9.05 -18.17
N PRO A 54 4.21 8.44 -17.82
CA PRO A 54 4.26 7.03 -17.43
C PRO A 54 3.37 6.71 -16.20
N LEU A 55 2.97 7.72 -15.43
CA LEU A 55 1.99 7.61 -14.35
C LEU A 55 0.53 7.63 -14.83
N SER A 56 0.25 7.92 -16.10
CA SER A 56 -1.08 7.92 -16.70
C SER A 56 -1.58 6.52 -17.11
N CYS A 57 -0.82 5.47 -16.82
CA CYS A 57 -1.22 4.10 -17.09
C CYS A 57 -2.36 3.69 -16.13
N PRO A 58 -3.54 3.26 -16.64
CA PRO A 58 -4.66 2.86 -15.78
C PRO A 58 -4.32 1.73 -14.80
N ALA A 59 -3.37 0.86 -15.15
CA ALA A 59 -2.88 -0.18 -14.24
C ALA A 59 -2.11 0.41 -13.05
N VAL A 60 -1.36 1.50 -13.26
CA VAL A 60 -0.65 2.22 -12.19
C VAL A 60 -1.65 2.88 -11.26
N GLU A 61 -2.67 3.54 -11.80
CA GLU A 61 -3.77 4.14 -11.00
C GLU A 61 -4.51 3.08 -10.17
N ALA A 62 -4.82 1.92 -10.75
CA ALA A 62 -5.42 0.82 -10.01
C ALA A 62 -4.50 0.29 -8.90
N LEU A 63 -3.18 0.25 -9.11
CA LEU A 63 -2.22 -0.15 -8.09
C LEU A 63 -2.12 0.86 -6.94
N LEU A 64 -2.34 2.15 -7.19
CA LEU A 64 -2.36 3.17 -6.13
C LEU A 64 -3.50 2.94 -5.12
N LEU A 65 -4.62 2.33 -5.54
CA LEU A 65 -5.68 1.90 -4.61
C LEU A 65 -5.17 0.88 -3.58
N PHE A 66 -4.17 0.07 -3.95
CA PHE A 66 -3.56 -0.94 -3.08
C PHE A 66 -2.34 -0.43 -2.30
N ASN A 67 -2.03 0.87 -2.33
CA ASN A 67 -0.90 1.47 -1.60
C ASN A 67 -1.05 1.45 -0.06
N SER A 68 -1.99 0.68 0.46
CA SER A 68 -2.18 0.43 1.88
C SER A 68 -2.08 -1.05 2.18
N LYS A 69 -1.42 -1.37 3.29
CA LYS A 69 -1.30 -2.73 3.83
C LYS A 69 -2.66 -3.43 4.02
N TRP A 70 -3.71 -2.67 4.32
CA TRP A 70 -4.98 -3.24 4.79
C TRP A 70 -6.06 -3.33 3.72
N LYS A 71 -6.02 -2.48 2.69
CA LYS A 71 -7.06 -2.41 1.65
C LYS A 71 -7.23 -3.74 0.88
N PRO A 72 -6.17 -4.42 0.41
CA PRO A 72 -6.32 -5.72 -0.25
C PRO A 72 -7.03 -6.76 0.62
N MET A 73 -6.69 -6.83 1.91
CA MET A 73 -7.31 -7.77 2.85
C MET A 73 -8.77 -7.42 3.15
N LEU A 74 -9.09 -6.13 3.28
CA LEU A 74 -10.47 -5.64 3.46
C LEU A 74 -11.34 -5.98 2.26
N LEU A 75 -10.88 -5.63 1.06
CA LEU A 75 -11.61 -5.88 -0.18
C LEU A 75 -11.80 -7.38 -0.41
N HIS A 76 -10.75 -8.19 -0.23
CA HIS A 76 -10.86 -9.64 -0.32
C HIS A 76 -11.92 -10.18 0.65
N ARG A 77 -11.89 -9.78 1.93
CA ARG A 77 -12.89 -10.23 2.91
C ARG A 77 -14.31 -9.80 2.56
N LEU A 78 -14.50 -8.54 2.17
CA LEU A 78 -15.83 -8.00 1.84
C LEU A 78 -16.39 -8.59 0.55
N SER A 79 -15.54 -9.12 -0.34
CA SER A 79 -15.97 -9.83 -1.55
C SER A 79 -16.70 -11.15 -1.28
N GLU A 80 -16.52 -11.74 -0.09
CA GLU A 80 -17.18 -12.98 0.31
C GLU A 80 -18.58 -12.71 0.87
N SER A 81 -18.72 -11.68 1.71
CA SER A 81 -19.98 -11.31 2.36
C SER A 81 -19.86 -9.96 3.08
N PRO A 82 -20.98 -9.23 3.25
CA PRO A 82 -21.03 -8.06 4.11
C PRO A 82 -20.56 -8.37 5.53
N ALA A 83 -19.87 -7.40 6.16
CA ALA A 83 -19.29 -7.60 7.49
C ALA A 83 -19.47 -6.37 8.39
N ARG A 84 -19.53 -6.61 9.71
CA ARG A 84 -19.56 -5.55 10.72
C ARG A 84 -18.15 -5.09 11.06
N PHE A 85 -18.02 -3.85 11.55
CA PHE A 85 -16.73 -3.29 11.95
C PHE A 85 -15.95 -4.18 12.92
N GLY A 86 -16.62 -4.76 13.92
CA GLY A 86 -15.99 -5.65 14.90
C GLY A 86 -15.43 -6.93 14.30
N GLU A 87 -16.08 -7.47 13.27
CA GLU A 87 -15.64 -8.68 12.56
C GLU A 87 -14.40 -8.38 11.73
N LEU A 88 -14.41 -7.25 10.99
CA LEU A 88 -13.25 -6.77 10.23
C LEU A 88 -12.06 -6.51 11.15
N LYS A 89 -12.27 -5.85 12.30
CA LYS A 89 -11.21 -5.58 13.27
C LYS A 89 -10.59 -6.86 13.83
N ARG A 90 -11.40 -7.89 14.10
CA ARG A 90 -10.92 -9.18 14.61
C ARG A 90 -10.11 -9.93 13.56
N LEU A 91 -10.56 -9.91 12.30
CA LEU A 91 -9.86 -10.56 11.19
C LEU A 91 -8.50 -9.92 10.90
N LEU A 92 -8.44 -8.59 10.97
CA LEU A 92 -7.27 -7.79 10.58
C LEU A 92 -6.36 -7.44 11.77
N ALA A 93 -6.49 -8.11 12.91
CA ALA A 93 -5.62 -7.85 14.05
C ALA A 93 -4.13 -7.98 13.65
N PRO A 94 -3.24 -7.06 14.08
CA PRO A 94 -3.41 -6.08 15.15
C PRO A 94 -3.83 -4.66 14.67
N ILE A 95 -4.61 -4.50 13.59
CA ILE A 95 -5.05 -3.18 13.12
C ILE A 95 -5.70 -2.35 14.24
N SER A 96 -5.31 -1.08 14.35
CA SER A 96 -5.92 -0.17 15.31
C SER A 96 -7.32 0.24 14.86
N HIS A 97 -8.18 0.62 15.82
CA HIS A 97 -9.53 1.11 15.52
C HIS A 97 -9.49 2.33 14.58
N LYS A 98 -8.57 3.28 14.85
CA LYS A 98 -8.40 4.49 14.04
C LYS A 98 -8.04 4.17 12.59
N VAL A 99 -7.06 3.29 12.40
CA VAL A 99 -6.60 2.91 11.06
C VAL A 99 -7.71 2.18 10.32
N LEU A 100 -8.41 1.22 10.94
CA LEU A 100 -9.53 0.54 10.27
C LEU A 100 -10.62 1.53 9.80
N THR A 101 -10.98 2.50 10.65
CA THR A 101 -11.94 3.54 10.27
C THR A 101 -11.45 4.39 9.10
N GLU A 102 -10.17 4.78 9.10
CA GLU A 102 -9.54 5.55 8.02
C GLU A 102 -9.57 4.78 6.71
N GLN A 103 -9.19 3.49 6.73
CA GLN A 103 -9.20 2.64 5.55
C GLN A 103 -10.60 2.40 4.98
N LEU A 104 -11.61 2.20 5.84
CA LEU A 104 -12.99 2.07 5.37
C LEU A 104 -13.51 3.37 4.75
N ARG A 105 -13.19 4.54 5.33
CA ARG A 105 -13.56 5.85 4.77
C ARG A 105 -12.91 6.11 3.43
N GLU A 106 -11.64 5.75 3.27
CA GLU A 106 -10.97 5.84 1.98
C GLU A 106 -11.66 4.95 0.94
N LEU A 107 -11.95 3.68 1.28
CA LEU A 107 -12.64 2.77 0.36
C LEU A 107 -14.08 3.22 0.02
N GLU A 108 -14.79 3.86 0.96
CA GLU A 108 -16.07 4.50 0.72
C GLU A 108 -15.93 5.70 -0.24
N SER A 109 -14.89 6.53 -0.04
CA SER A 109 -14.59 7.68 -0.91
C SER A 109 -14.16 7.25 -2.31
N ASP A 110 -13.46 6.13 -2.43
CA ASP A 110 -13.04 5.51 -3.69
C ASP A 110 -14.24 4.81 -4.39
N GLY A 111 -15.41 4.74 -3.73
CA GLY A 111 -16.63 4.12 -4.27
C GLY A 111 -16.58 2.60 -4.33
N LEU A 112 -15.64 1.96 -3.62
CA LEU A 112 -15.44 0.51 -3.60
C LEU A 112 -16.25 -0.20 -2.52
N VAL A 113 -16.52 0.51 -1.41
CA VAL A 113 -17.26 -0.01 -0.25
C VAL A 113 -18.44 0.91 0.03
N GLU A 114 -19.56 0.32 0.43
CA GLU A 114 -20.70 1.05 0.96
C GLU A 114 -20.96 0.68 2.43
N ARG A 115 -21.52 1.64 3.16
CA ARG A 115 -21.90 1.48 4.57
C ARG A 115 -23.41 1.51 4.69
N GLU A 116 -24.00 0.41 5.12
CA GLU A 116 -25.44 0.29 5.35
C GLU A 116 -25.74 0.35 6.85
N VAL A 117 -26.82 1.08 7.19
CA VAL A 117 -27.39 1.10 8.54
C VAL A 117 -28.75 0.44 8.50
N SER A 118 -28.88 -0.71 9.15
CA SER A 118 -30.14 -1.45 9.21
C SER A 118 -30.89 -1.12 10.50
N ASP A 119 -32.09 -0.56 10.36
CA ASP A 119 -33.00 -0.20 11.44
C ASP A 119 -33.90 -1.38 11.85
N THR A 120 -33.29 -2.53 12.15
CA THR A 120 -33.98 -3.64 12.81
C THR A 120 -34.11 -3.35 14.32
N SER A 121 -34.69 -4.25 15.11
CA SER A 121 -34.80 -4.16 16.58
C SER A 121 -33.48 -3.83 17.31
N VAL A 122 -32.33 -4.03 16.65
CA VAL A 122 -31.03 -3.48 17.03
C VAL A 122 -30.40 -2.79 15.82
N VAL A 123 -30.16 -1.48 15.94
CA VAL A 123 -29.46 -0.70 14.90
C VAL A 123 -28.10 -1.32 14.65
N THR A 124 -27.86 -1.77 13.42
CA THR A 124 -26.62 -2.44 13.02
C THR A 124 -25.98 -1.71 11.85
N VAL A 125 -24.65 -1.63 11.85
CA VAL A 125 -23.85 -1.08 10.75
C VAL A 125 -23.09 -2.22 10.07
N THR A 126 -23.27 -2.35 8.75
CA THR A 126 -22.56 -3.31 7.90
C THR A 126 -21.83 -2.60 6.77
N TYR A 127 -20.78 -3.23 6.29
CA TYR A 127 -20.00 -2.80 5.14
C TYR A 127 -20.08 -3.87 4.07
N SER A 128 -20.28 -3.49 2.82
CA SER A 128 -20.33 -4.35 1.63
C SER A 128 -19.52 -3.74 0.49
N LEU A 129 -19.11 -4.56 -0.49
CA LEU A 129 -18.58 -4.03 -1.73
C LEU A 129 -19.71 -3.45 -2.57
N THR A 130 -19.43 -2.34 -3.26
CA THR A 130 -20.28 -1.84 -4.34
C THR A 130 -20.12 -2.70 -5.60
N ASP A 131 -20.91 -2.46 -6.65
CA ASP A 131 -20.71 -3.10 -7.95
C ASP A 131 -19.30 -2.87 -8.51
N LEU A 132 -18.75 -1.66 -8.31
CA LEU A 132 -17.36 -1.34 -8.69
C LEU A 132 -16.37 -2.17 -7.85
N GLY A 133 -16.54 -2.21 -6.53
CA GLY A 133 -15.72 -3.04 -5.65
C GLY A 133 -15.76 -4.52 -6.02
N GLN A 134 -16.94 -5.04 -6.38
CA GLN A 134 -17.13 -6.43 -6.79
C GLN A 134 -16.41 -6.73 -8.12
N SER A 135 -16.33 -5.77 -9.05
CA SER A 135 -15.58 -5.92 -10.31
C SER A 135 -14.08 -6.16 -10.09
N LEU A 136 -13.51 -5.68 -8.97
CA LEU A 136 -12.10 -5.90 -8.61
C LEU A 136 -11.82 -7.31 -8.09
N ARG A 137 -12.85 -8.12 -7.80
CA ARG A 137 -12.68 -9.47 -7.24
C ARG A 137 -11.77 -10.34 -8.08
N HIS A 138 -11.94 -10.32 -9.41
CA HIS A 138 -11.09 -11.11 -10.31
C HIS A 138 -9.61 -10.72 -10.24
N VAL A 139 -9.33 -9.43 -10.08
CA VAL A 139 -7.94 -8.93 -9.95
C VAL A 139 -7.34 -9.38 -8.61
N LEU A 140 -8.12 -9.30 -7.52
CA LEU A 140 -7.70 -9.77 -6.21
C LEU A 140 -7.42 -11.28 -6.19
N ASP A 141 -8.29 -12.08 -6.84
CA ASP A 141 -8.12 -13.52 -6.97
C ASP A 141 -6.82 -13.85 -7.73
N SER A 142 -6.57 -13.18 -8.85
CA SER A 142 -5.33 -13.36 -9.63
C SER A 142 -4.07 -12.97 -8.85
N LEU A 143 -4.11 -11.87 -8.08
CA LEU A 143 -3.00 -11.47 -7.21
C LEU A 143 -2.77 -12.49 -6.08
N TYR A 144 -3.85 -13.04 -5.53
CA TYR A 144 -3.78 -14.03 -4.47
C TYR A 144 -3.19 -15.36 -4.95
N GLU A 145 -3.63 -15.85 -6.11
CA GLU A 145 -3.10 -17.07 -6.74
C GLU A 145 -1.61 -16.90 -7.08
N TRP A 146 -1.24 -15.81 -7.75
CA TRP A 146 0.15 -15.55 -8.10
C TRP A 146 1.04 -15.44 -6.85
N GLY A 147 0.56 -14.77 -5.80
CA GLY A 147 1.27 -14.65 -4.53
C GLY A 147 1.47 -16.00 -3.82
N GLN A 148 0.45 -16.88 -3.85
CA GLN A 148 0.57 -18.24 -3.34
C GLN A 148 1.61 -19.06 -4.12
N GLU A 149 1.62 -18.96 -5.43
CA GLU A 149 2.52 -19.74 -6.29
C GLU A 149 3.98 -19.29 -6.18
N ASN A 150 4.22 -17.97 -6.02
CA ASN A 150 5.54 -17.39 -6.23
C ASN A 150 6.17 -16.75 -4.97
N LEU A 151 5.39 -16.28 -4.01
CA LEU A 151 5.91 -15.50 -2.87
C LEU A 151 5.80 -16.20 -1.52
N LEU A 152 4.76 -17.01 -1.33
CA LEU A 152 4.57 -17.74 -0.08
C LEU A 152 5.30 -19.08 -0.14
N PRO A 153 5.96 -19.50 0.96
CA PRO A 153 6.50 -20.85 1.03
C PRO A 153 5.34 -21.85 0.90
N GLN A 154 5.48 -22.78 -0.04
CA GLN A 154 4.56 -23.91 -0.16
C GLN A 154 4.68 -24.73 1.12
N ASN A 155 3.77 -24.51 2.07
CA ASN A 155 3.63 -25.41 3.19
C ASN A 155 3.04 -26.70 2.61
N ASP A 156 3.91 -27.70 2.37
CA ASP A 156 3.51 -29.03 1.93
C ASP A 156 2.56 -29.67 2.95
N VAL A 157 1.26 -29.36 2.87
CA VAL A 157 0.20 -30.13 3.56
C VAL A 157 -0.04 -31.48 2.84
N THR A 158 0.76 -31.79 1.83
CA THR A 158 0.71 -33.04 1.06
C THR A 158 1.49 -34.18 1.73
N GLN A 159 1.17 -34.54 2.97
CA GLN A 159 1.55 -35.84 3.56
C GLN A 159 0.48 -36.48 4.47
N GLN A 160 -0.81 -36.16 4.27
CA GLN A 160 -1.88 -36.86 5.01
C GLN A 160 -3.15 -37.10 4.20
N LYS A 161 -3.00 -37.61 2.97
CA LYS A 161 -4.06 -38.37 2.30
C LYS A 161 -3.46 -39.23 1.18
N ARG A 162 -3.07 -40.46 1.54
CA ARG A 162 -3.18 -41.72 0.77
C ARG A 162 -2.21 -42.75 1.36
N LYS A 163 -2.67 -43.43 2.40
CA LYS A 163 -2.29 -44.82 2.69
C LYS A 163 -3.47 -45.69 2.26
N PRO A 164 -3.25 -46.64 1.36
CA PRO A 164 -3.64 -48.02 1.61
C PRO A 164 -2.43 -48.83 2.06
#